data_AF-A0A947TJH6-F1
#
_entry.id   AF-A0A947TJH6-F1
#
_cell.length_a   1.000
_cell.length_b   1.000
_cell.length_c   1.000
_cell.angle_alpha   90.00
_cell.angle_beta   90.00
_cell.angle_gamma   90.00
#
_symmetry.space_group_name_H-M   'P 1'
#
loop_
_entity.id
_entity.type
_entity.pdbx_description
1 polymer ?
#
loop_
_entity_poly.entity_id
_entity_poly.type
_entity_poly.pdbx_seq_one_letter_code
_entity_poly.pdbx_strand_id
1 'polypeptide(L)'
;MKKIIFSAIFVIFAFVLIASGVNHKRFMVENPGPEVFDQMTPSAATEIALAEQVARKRLAYYKELQKLESFYKQSGNQLKIEWVQRELAGLDAAPRYRYILQAEVASDSLKATDSIPKADVLYKEALDIYGRTDVIVPIPVFVKHKKPTFPDHLPLFVSKKKMRQALNKCNELIRDYPSSDKIDDAAYMAGEIHEFFRDYSIALLYYKRAVQWNPYTPYPARYKAAKLLDYKLFNRAEALKLYRESLDKETEYHNYSEIIKRRIAELAPEPNSLSIK
;
A
#
# COMPACT_ATOMS: atom_id res chain seq x y z
N MET A 1 24.44 47.08 -56.46
CA MET A 1 23.35 48.02 -56.13
C MET A 1 22.17 47.23 -55.56
N LYS A 2 21.71 47.62 -54.35
CA LYS A 2 20.40 47.41 -53.69
C LYS A 2 19.83 45.96 -53.60
N LYS A 3 19.87 45.30 -52.42
CA LYS A 3 18.86 45.27 -51.30
C LYS A 3 17.59 44.46 -51.69
N ILE A 4 17.18 43.39 -50.99
CA ILE A 4 16.30 43.31 -49.79
C ILE A 4 16.32 41.79 -49.36
N ILE A 5 16.76 41.35 -48.17
CA ILE A 5 16.23 41.42 -46.78
C ILE A 5 15.16 40.33 -46.44
N PHE A 6 15.57 39.43 -45.53
CA PHE A 6 14.86 38.70 -44.45
C PHE A 6 13.55 37.93 -44.69
N SER A 7 13.58 36.61 -44.40
CA SER A 7 12.57 35.89 -43.61
C SER A 7 13.23 34.62 -43.02
N ALA A 8 13.66 34.67 -41.75
CA ALA A 8 13.02 34.00 -40.61
C ALA A 8 13.09 32.46 -40.70
N ILE A 9 14.12 31.81 -40.14
CA ILE A 9 14.14 31.30 -38.75
C ILE A 9 12.82 30.64 -38.37
N PHE A 10 12.66 29.37 -38.74
CA PHE A 10 12.02 28.32 -37.95
C PHE A 10 12.28 26.98 -38.66
N VAL A 11 12.26 25.86 -37.92
CA VAL A 11 12.47 24.49 -38.42
C VAL A 11 13.93 24.01 -38.53
N ILE A 12 14.71 24.13 -37.45
CA ILE A 12 15.74 23.14 -37.12
C ILE A 12 15.73 22.95 -35.59
N PHE A 13 14.74 22.23 -35.06
CA PHE A 13 14.84 21.59 -33.73
C PHE A 13 13.75 20.50 -33.61
N ALA A 14 13.80 19.53 -34.52
CA ALA A 14 13.10 18.27 -34.34
C ALA A 14 14.00 17.17 -34.91
N PHE A 15 14.18 16.09 -34.15
CA PHE A 15 14.97 14.91 -34.48
C PHE A 15 16.48 14.97 -34.25
N VAL A 16 16.87 15.27 -33.02
CA VAL A 16 17.99 14.56 -32.37
C VAL A 16 17.51 14.07 -31.00
N LEU A 17 16.46 13.24 -31.00
CA LEU A 17 16.25 12.26 -29.93
C LEU A 17 17.32 11.19 -30.16
N ILE A 18 18.52 11.44 -29.63
CA ILE A 18 19.48 10.38 -29.40
C ILE A 18 18.78 9.42 -28.45
N ALA A 19 18.27 8.34 -29.04
CA ALA A 19 18.02 7.08 -28.40
C ALA A 19 19.34 6.64 -27.76
N SER A 20 19.63 7.19 -26.59
CA SER A 20 20.51 6.59 -25.59
C SER A 20 19.71 5.43 -25.00
N GLY A 21 19.48 4.43 -25.85
CA GLY A 21 19.15 3.08 -25.41
C GLY A 21 20.35 2.56 -24.66
N VAL A 22 20.46 2.94 -23.39
CA VAL A 22 21.35 2.28 -22.44
C VAL A 22 20.80 0.88 -22.29
N ASN A 23 21.32 -0.01 -23.12
CA ASN A 23 21.07 -1.43 -23.14
C ASN A 23 21.50 -1.95 -21.76
N HIS A 24 20.58 -1.97 -20.80
CA HIS A 24 20.80 -2.58 -19.48
C HIS A 24 20.93 -4.07 -19.74
N LYS A 25 22.16 -4.55 -19.95
CA LYS A 25 22.47 -5.98 -19.88
C LYS A 25 21.87 -6.48 -18.57
N ARG A 26 20.84 -7.32 -18.66
CA ARG A 26 20.30 -8.03 -17.50
C ARG A 26 21.46 -8.83 -16.92
N PHE A 27 21.92 -8.49 -15.72
CA PHE A 27 22.98 -9.22 -15.02
C PHE A 27 22.53 -10.63 -14.56
N MET A 28 21.27 -11.00 -14.82
CA MET A 28 20.67 -12.28 -14.45
C MET A 28 20.29 -13.02 -15.74
N VAL A 29 21.25 -13.74 -16.34
CA VAL A 29 21.02 -14.69 -17.46
C VAL A 29 21.54 -16.08 -17.06
N GLU A 30 21.31 -16.46 -15.81
CA GLU A 30 21.31 -17.89 -15.48
C GLU A 30 19.85 -18.29 -15.43
N ASN A 31 19.42 -19.06 -16.43
CA ASN A 31 18.13 -19.73 -16.37
C ASN A 31 18.17 -20.66 -15.15
N PRO A 32 17.19 -20.57 -14.22
CA PRO A 32 17.11 -21.57 -13.16
C PRO A 32 17.05 -22.95 -13.82
N GLY A 33 17.95 -23.85 -13.41
CA GLY A 33 18.01 -25.21 -13.94
C GLY A 33 16.67 -25.94 -13.77
N PRO A 34 16.37 -26.93 -14.62
CA PRO A 34 15.11 -27.68 -14.60
C PRO A 34 14.78 -28.27 -13.21
N GLU A 35 15.80 -28.58 -12.40
CA GLU A 35 15.67 -29.12 -11.05
C GLU A 35 14.90 -28.23 -10.05
N VAL A 36 14.82 -26.91 -10.27
CA VAL A 36 14.15 -25.98 -9.33
C VAL A 36 12.62 -26.15 -9.36
N PHE A 37 12.05 -26.63 -10.47
CA PHE A 37 10.60 -26.71 -10.68
C PHE A 37 10.01 -28.09 -10.35
N ASP A 38 10.83 -29.15 -10.33
CA ASP A 38 10.35 -30.54 -10.29
C ASP A 38 10.08 -31.10 -8.87
N GLN A 39 10.30 -30.32 -7.80
CA GLN A 39 10.27 -30.86 -6.43
C GLN A 39 9.26 -30.22 -5.46
N MET A 40 8.43 -29.27 -5.91
CA MET A 40 7.51 -28.58 -4.99
C MET A 40 6.04 -28.85 -5.33
N THR A 41 5.37 -29.61 -4.46
CA THR A 41 3.91 -29.65 -4.43
C THR A 41 3.38 -28.29 -3.97
N PRO A 42 2.54 -27.60 -4.78
CA PRO A 42 1.94 -26.33 -4.38
C PRO A 42 1.07 -26.53 -3.13
N SER A 43 1.43 -25.87 -2.03
CA SER A 43 0.65 -25.84 -0.79
C SER A 43 0.85 -24.48 -0.12
N ALA A 44 -0.09 -24.06 0.75
CA ALA A 44 0.05 -22.83 1.52
C ALA A 44 1.33 -22.82 2.38
N ALA A 45 1.72 -23.97 2.93
CA ALA A 45 2.97 -24.11 3.68
C ALA A 45 4.21 -23.92 2.78
N THR A 46 4.17 -24.48 1.56
CA THR A 46 5.24 -24.31 0.56
C THR A 46 5.36 -22.85 0.11
N GLU A 47 4.23 -22.19 -0.13
CA GLU A 47 4.17 -20.76 -0.49
C GLU A 47 4.73 -19.87 0.63
N ILE A 48 4.32 -20.11 1.87
CA ILE A 48 4.84 -19.40 3.05
C ILE A 48 6.37 -19.55 3.13
N ALA A 49 6.87 -20.78 3.02
CA ALA A 49 8.30 -21.07 3.08
C ALA A 49 9.08 -20.34 1.96
N LEU A 50 8.56 -20.33 0.74
CA LEU A 50 9.16 -19.63 -0.41
C LEU A 50 9.17 -18.11 -0.21
N ALA A 51 8.04 -17.55 0.21
CA ALA A 51 7.88 -16.13 0.48
C ALA A 51 8.84 -15.66 1.60
N GLU A 52 8.94 -16.43 2.68
CA GLU A 52 9.90 -16.18 3.75
C GLU A 52 11.34 -16.30 3.27
N GLN A 53 11.65 -17.25 2.39
CA GLN A 53 12.99 -17.39 1.80
C GLN A 53 13.36 -16.16 0.97
N VAL A 54 12.44 -15.67 0.12
CA VAL A 54 12.66 -14.44 -0.66
C VAL A 54 12.86 -13.23 0.25
N ALA A 55 12.04 -13.10 1.29
CA ALA A 55 12.18 -12.02 2.27
C ALA A 55 13.53 -12.06 3.00
N ARG A 56 13.97 -13.25 3.45
CA ARG A 56 15.29 -13.46 4.07
C ARG A 56 16.44 -13.10 3.12
N LYS A 57 16.40 -13.57 1.87
CA LYS A 57 17.43 -13.29 0.86
C LYS A 57 17.51 -11.79 0.54
N ARG A 58 16.37 -11.10 0.43
CA ARG A 58 16.35 -9.64 0.21
C ARG A 58 16.92 -8.87 1.39
N LEU A 59 16.61 -9.28 2.63
CA LEU A 59 17.17 -8.65 3.83
C LEU A 59 18.68 -8.90 3.94
N ALA A 60 19.14 -10.12 3.63
CA ALA A 60 20.56 -10.45 3.57
C ALA A 60 21.28 -9.56 2.55
N TYR A 61 20.73 -9.45 1.33
CA TYR A 61 21.30 -8.58 0.30
C TYR A 61 21.42 -7.12 0.75
N TYR A 62 20.37 -6.58 1.36
CA TYR A 62 20.38 -5.23 1.92
C TYR A 62 21.48 -5.03 2.97
N LYS A 63 21.63 -5.98 3.91
CA LYS A 63 22.68 -5.93 4.94
C LYS A 63 24.09 -6.01 4.34
N GLU A 64 24.29 -6.84 3.31
CA GLU A 64 25.58 -6.93 2.62
C GLU A 64 25.92 -5.62 1.89
N LEU A 65 24.95 -4.96 1.25
CA LEU A 65 25.16 -3.63 0.68
C LEU A 65 25.55 -2.58 1.73
N GLN A 66 24.95 -2.62 2.93
CA GLN A 66 25.34 -1.71 4.02
C GLN A 66 26.76 -1.96 4.53
N LYS A 67 27.20 -3.22 4.60
CA LYS A 67 28.60 -3.56 4.92
C LYS A 67 29.54 -3.02 3.84
N LEU A 68 29.16 -3.17 2.57
CA LEU A 68 29.92 -2.68 1.43
C LEU A 68 30.03 -1.14 1.43
N GLU A 69 28.94 -0.44 1.75
CA GLU A 69 28.95 1.02 1.93
C GLU A 69 29.93 1.43 3.04
N SER A 70 29.89 0.72 4.17
CA SER A 70 30.76 0.99 5.33
C SER A 70 32.24 0.79 4.98
N PHE A 71 32.55 -0.27 4.24
CA PHE A 71 33.90 -0.53 3.73
C PHE A 71 34.38 0.60 2.81
N TYR A 72 33.56 1.05 1.85
CA TYR A 72 33.96 2.14 0.94
C TYR A 72 34.06 3.50 1.61
N LYS A 73 33.28 3.75 2.68
CA LYS A 73 33.45 4.93 3.54
C LYS A 73 34.81 4.92 4.24
N GLN A 74 35.22 3.78 4.78
CA GLN A 74 36.54 3.63 5.41
C GLN A 74 37.68 3.78 4.40
N SER A 75 37.50 3.28 3.16
CA SER A 75 38.51 3.40 2.11
C SER A 75 38.51 4.73 1.35
N GLY A 76 37.57 5.65 1.67
CA GLY A 76 37.43 6.94 0.98
C GLY A 76 36.98 6.86 -0.49
N ASN A 77 36.39 5.75 -0.94
CA ASN A 77 36.02 5.57 -2.35
C ASN A 77 34.62 6.14 -2.63
N GLN A 78 34.56 7.45 -2.87
CA GLN A 78 33.30 8.19 -3.05
C GLN A 78 32.43 7.64 -4.19
N LEU A 79 33.03 7.29 -5.32
CA LEU A 79 32.31 6.77 -6.48
C LEU A 79 31.53 5.49 -6.14
N LYS A 80 32.17 4.56 -5.43
CA LYS A 80 31.53 3.30 -5.06
C LYS A 80 30.50 3.46 -3.94
N ILE A 81 30.68 4.43 -3.05
CA ILE A 81 29.64 4.82 -2.08
C ILE A 81 28.36 5.22 -2.82
N GLU A 82 28.47 6.10 -3.83
CA GLU A 82 27.31 6.53 -4.63
C GLU A 82 26.64 5.38 -5.38
N TRP A 83 27.40 4.37 -5.83
CA TRP A 83 26.84 3.20 -6.50
C TRP A 83 26.01 2.36 -5.53
N VAL A 84 26.57 2.05 -4.36
CA VAL A 84 25.87 1.28 -3.33
C VAL A 84 24.62 2.03 -2.84
N GLN A 85 24.71 3.36 -2.68
CA GLN A 85 23.58 4.18 -2.27
C GLN A 85 22.46 4.20 -3.33
N ARG A 86 22.80 4.30 -4.62
CA ARG A 86 21.83 4.17 -5.70
C ARG A 86 21.15 2.82 -5.70
N GLU A 87 21.89 1.75 -5.44
CA GLU A 87 21.31 0.41 -5.37
C GLU A 87 20.39 0.22 -4.15
N LEU A 88 20.81 0.69 -2.97
CA LEU A 88 19.97 0.71 -1.76
C LEU A 88 18.69 1.52 -1.99
N ALA A 89 18.80 2.69 -2.62
CA ALA A 89 17.64 3.50 -3.00
C ALA A 89 16.72 2.75 -3.98
N GLY A 90 17.30 2.04 -4.95
CA GLY A 90 16.57 1.14 -5.85
C GLY A 90 15.81 0.04 -5.10
N LEU A 91 16.44 -0.61 -4.13
CA LEU A 91 15.80 -1.64 -3.29
C LEU A 91 14.70 -1.09 -2.38
N ASP A 92 14.81 0.17 -1.94
CA ASP A 92 13.80 0.85 -1.12
C ASP A 92 12.63 1.39 -1.95
N ALA A 93 12.89 1.70 -3.22
CA ALA A 93 11.89 2.08 -4.22
C ALA A 93 11.19 0.86 -4.84
N ALA A 94 11.88 -0.28 -4.93
CA ALA A 94 11.34 -1.49 -5.53
C ALA A 94 10.06 -1.95 -4.80
N PRO A 95 9.00 -2.33 -5.54
CA PRO A 95 7.80 -2.89 -4.95
C PRO A 95 8.16 -4.19 -4.24
N ARG A 96 7.92 -4.22 -2.93
CA ARG A 96 8.10 -5.42 -2.11
C ARG A 96 6.74 -6.07 -1.95
N TYR A 97 6.40 -6.97 -2.85
CA TYR A 97 5.21 -7.80 -2.69
C TYR A 97 5.35 -8.64 -1.43
N ARG A 98 4.38 -8.52 -0.54
CA ARG A 98 4.15 -9.46 0.54
C ARG A 98 3.35 -10.60 -0.05
N TYR A 99 4.05 -11.67 -0.41
CA TYR A 99 3.40 -12.91 -0.86
C TYR A 99 2.59 -13.58 0.25
N ILE A 100 2.87 -13.24 1.51
CA ILE A 100 2.04 -13.61 2.66
C ILE A 100 1.41 -12.33 3.21
N LEU A 101 0.11 -12.18 3.03
CA LEU A 101 -0.67 -11.16 3.72
C LEU A 101 -1.12 -11.72 5.07
N GLN A 102 -0.87 -11.00 6.16
CA GLN A 102 -1.35 -11.45 7.48
C GLN A 102 -2.88 -11.55 7.51
N ALA A 103 -3.57 -10.72 6.72
CA ALA A 103 -4.99 -10.84 6.48
C ALA A 103 -5.41 -12.16 5.80
N GLU A 104 -4.56 -12.81 5.01
CA GLU A 104 -4.87 -14.12 4.39
C GLU A 104 -4.57 -15.28 5.34
N VAL A 105 -3.48 -15.18 6.11
CA VAL A 105 -3.06 -16.23 7.05
C VAL A 105 -3.92 -16.26 8.31
N ALA A 106 -4.31 -15.09 8.82
CA ALA A 106 -5.21 -14.98 9.95
C ALA A 106 -6.58 -15.54 9.56
N SER A 107 -7.09 -16.49 10.35
CA SER A 107 -8.31 -17.20 9.97
C SER A 107 -9.51 -16.26 9.87
N ASP A 108 -10.39 -16.61 8.95
CA ASP A 108 -11.71 -15.99 8.78
C ASP A 108 -12.59 -16.03 10.04
N SER A 109 -12.25 -16.92 10.99
CA SER A 109 -13.00 -17.14 12.22
C SER A 109 -12.53 -16.31 13.43
N LEU A 110 -11.48 -15.49 13.29
CA LEU A 110 -11.01 -14.64 14.39
C LEU A 110 -12.06 -13.62 14.79
N LYS A 111 -12.05 -13.26 16.07
CA LYS A 111 -12.90 -12.23 16.66
C LYS A 111 -12.07 -11.35 17.59
N ALA A 112 -12.26 -10.04 17.49
CA ALA A 112 -11.60 -9.07 18.33
C ALA A 112 -12.32 -9.01 19.70
N THR A 113 -11.89 -9.82 20.67
CA THR A 113 -12.62 -9.97 21.96
C THR A 113 -11.78 -9.62 23.18
N ASP A 114 -10.50 -9.95 23.17
CA ASP A 114 -9.69 -9.94 24.38
C ASP A 114 -8.92 -8.64 24.49
N SER A 115 -9.06 -7.93 25.62
CA SER A 115 -8.17 -6.80 25.92
C SER A 115 -6.82 -7.35 26.36
N ILE A 116 -5.80 -7.17 25.51
CA ILE A 116 -4.44 -7.67 25.74
C ILE A 116 -3.49 -6.47 25.85
N PRO A 117 -2.93 -6.17 27.03
CA PRO A 117 -2.10 -4.97 27.23
C PRO A 117 -0.90 -4.87 26.29
N LYS A 118 -0.29 -6.01 25.93
CA LYS A 118 0.83 -6.03 24.96
C LYS A 118 0.38 -5.66 23.55
N ALA A 119 -0.82 -6.07 23.14
CA ALA A 119 -1.39 -5.71 21.85
C ALA A 119 -1.75 -4.21 21.82
N ASP A 120 -2.29 -3.66 22.91
CA ASP A 120 -2.55 -2.23 23.04
C ASP A 120 -1.28 -1.38 22.86
N VAL A 121 -0.16 -1.83 23.43
CA VAL A 121 1.14 -1.18 23.26
C VAL A 121 1.57 -1.20 21.79
N LEU A 122 1.51 -2.36 21.12
CA LEU A 122 1.85 -2.46 19.70
C LEU A 122 0.96 -1.58 18.83
N TYR A 123 -0.34 -1.53 19.11
CA TYR A 123 -1.27 -0.68 18.39
C TYR A 123 -0.95 0.80 18.59
N LYS A 124 -0.65 1.20 19.84
CA LYS A 124 -0.24 2.57 20.17
C LYS A 124 1.06 2.97 19.49
N GLU A 125 2.05 2.07 19.41
CA GLU A 125 3.28 2.29 18.66
C GLU A 125 2.99 2.46 17.16
N ALA A 126 2.12 1.63 16.59
CA ALA A 126 1.69 1.77 15.19
C ALA A 126 1.04 3.14 14.95
N LEU A 127 0.12 3.55 15.83
CA LEU A 127 -0.53 4.86 15.79
C LEU A 127 0.46 6.01 15.92
N ASP A 128 1.45 5.91 16.81
CA ASP A 128 2.44 6.97 17.02
C ASP A 128 3.33 7.12 15.77
N ILE A 129 3.78 6.01 15.18
CA ILE A 129 4.54 6.03 13.92
C ILE A 129 3.69 6.57 12.77
N TYR A 130 2.42 6.16 12.70
CA TYR A 130 1.46 6.61 11.70
C TYR A 130 1.10 8.10 11.85
N GLY A 131 0.86 8.57 13.06
CA GLY A 131 0.55 9.98 13.36
C GLY A 131 1.76 10.90 13.22
N ARG A 132 2.97 10.40 13.52
CA ARG A 132 4.24 11.11 13.28
C ARG A 132 4.73 10.99 11.83
N THR A 133 3.96 10.45 10.89
CA THR A 133 4.26 10.71 9.48
C THR A 133 3.91 12.16 9.20
N ASP A 134 4.88 13.04 9.47
CA ASP A 134 4.74 14.48 9.38
C ASP A 134 4.00 14.85 8.09
N VAL A 135 2.77 15.31 8.29
CA VAL A 135 2.06 16.14 7.34
C VAL A 135 2.91 17.40 7.25
N ILE A 136 3.92 17.42 6.35
CA ILE A 136 4.67 18.64 6.07
C ILE A 136 3.72 19.57 5.31
N VAL A 137 2.85 20.25 6.05
CA VAL A 137 2.15 21.46 5.61
C VAL A 137 3.02 22.63 6.04
N PRO A 138 3.36 23.58 5.17
CA PRO A 138 4.10 24.78 5.57
C PRO A 138 3.23 25.78 6.37
N ILE A 139 2.21 25.34 7.11
CA ILE A 139 1.31 26.22 7.90
C ILE A 139 1.01 25.57 9.27
N PRO A 140 1.15 26.31 10.39
CA PRO A 140 0.91 25.77 11.72
C PRO A 140 -0.60 25.67 11.97
N VAL A 141 -1.15 24.45 11.98
CA VAL A 141 -2.53 24.24 12.42
C VAL A 141 -2.53 23.43 13.70
N PHE A 142 -2.66 24.13 14.82
CA PHE A 142 -2.98 23.55 16.13
C PHE A 142 -4.43 23.03 16.11
N VAL A 143 -4.62 21.72 15.94
CA VAL A 143 -5.93 21.08 16.20
C VAL A 143 -5.78 19.97 17.23
N LYS A 144 -6.44 20.15 18.38
CA LYS A 144 -6.68 19.11 19.38
C LYS A 144 -7.52 17.98 18.76
N HIS A 145 -6.95 16.77 18.73
CA HIS A 145 -7.63 15.47 18.61
C HIS A 145 -8.77 15.32 17.57
N LYS A 146 -8.53 15.70 16.30
CA LYS A 146 -9.26 15.12 15.16
C LYS A 146 -8.25 14.48 14.22
N LYS A 147 -8.32 13.14 14.06
CA LYS A 147 -7.42 12.39 13.16
C LYS A 147 -7.45 13.06 11.77
N PRO A 148 -6.29 13.37 11.17
CA PRO A 148 -6.25 14.00 9.86
C PRO A 148 -6.71 12.99 8.81
N THR A 149 -7.90 13.19 8.26
CA THR A 149 -8.32 12.52 7.03
C THR A 149 -7.47 13.09 5.89
N PHE A 150 -6.67 12.26 5.22
CA PHE A 150 -5.80 12.68 4.12
C PHE A 150 -6.64 13.20 2.93
N PRO A 151 -6.60 14.51 2.59
CA PRO A 151 -7.24 14.99 1.38
C PRO A 151 -6.40 14.62 0.15
N ASP A 152 -7.05 14.11 -0.89
CA ASP A 152 -6.44 13.54 -2.12
C ASP A 152 -5.54 14.51 -2.94
N HIS A 153 -5.41 15.79 -2.54
CA HIS A 153 -4.84 16.86 -3.37
C HIS A 153 -3.77 17.75 -2.69
N LEU A 154 -3.39 17.52 -1.44
CA LEU A 154 -2.25 18.24 -0.83
C LEU A 154 -0.94 17.47 -1.04
N PRO A 155 0.18 18.14 -1.35
CA PRO A 155 1.50 17.51 -1.37
C PRO A 155 1.96 17.25 0.07
N LEU A 156 1.34 16.27 0.74
CA LEU A 156 1.86 15.75 2.00
C LEU A 156 3.11 14.93 1.70
N PHE A 157 4.25 15.33 2.27
CA PHE A 157 5.45 14.49 2.31
C PHE A 157 5.30 13.39 3.38
N VAL A 158 4.36 12.48 3.16
CA VAL A 158 4.17 11.30 4.02
C VAL A 158 5.38 10.36 3.86
N SER A 159 6.10 10.12 4.96
CA SER A 159 7.26 9.23 4.93
C SER A 159 6.84 7.78 4.63
N LYS A 160 7.12 7.31 3.41
CA LYS A 160 6.94 5.90 2.99
C LYS A 160 7.62 4.92 3.96
N LYS A 161 8.76 5.32 4.54
CA LYS A 161 9.49 4.51 5.54
C LYS A 161 8.67 4.36 6.82
N LYS A 162 8.16 5.46 7.38
CA LYS A 162 7.31 5.43 8.59
C LYS A 162 6.01 4.64 8.33
N MET A 163 5.37 4.81 7.16
CA MET A 163 4.20 4.01 6.79
C MET A 163 4.47 2.50 6.80
N ARG A 164 5.62 2.06 6.26
CA ARG A 164 6.03 0.66 6.32
C ARG A 164 6.31 0.18 7.75
N GLN A 165 6.86 1.05 8.61
CA GLN A 165 7.08 0.74 10.02
C GLN A 165 5.76 0.56 10.78
N ALA A 166 4.78 1.45 10.58
CA ALA A 166 3.44 1.32 11.16
C ALA A 166 2.74 0.03 10.69
N LEU A 167 2.82 -0.27 9.39
CA LEU A 167 2.25 -1.50 8.84
C LEU A 167 2.90 -2.76 9.43
N ASN A 168 4.21 -2.74 9.70
CA ASN A 168 4.87 -3.86 10.37
C ASN A 168 4.32 -4.09 11.77
N LYS A 169 4.05 -3.02 12.52
CA LYS A 169 3.46 -3.11 13.86
C LYS A 169 2.03 -3.62 13.84
N CYS A 170 1.22 -3.19 12.87
CA CYS A 170 -0.12 -3.74 12.66
C CYS A 170 -0.08 -5.26 12.39
N ASN A 171 0.84 -5.68 11.51
CA ASN A 171 0.98 -7.09 11.16
C ASN A 171 1.54 -7.94 12.31
N GLU A 172 2.45 -7.40 13.11
CA GLU A 172 2.94 -8.02 14.33
C GLU A 172 1.80 -8.24 15.33
N LEU A 173 0.96 -7.23 15.54
CA LEU A 173 -0.22 -7.33 16.40
C LEU A 173 -1.17 -8.44 15.94
N ILE A 174 -1.58 -8.42 14.66
CA ILE A 174 -2.53 -9.40 14.11
C ILE A 174 -1.98 -10.83 14.22
N ARG A 175 -0.68 -11.02 13.96
CA ARG A 175 -0.04 -12.33 13.99
C ARG A 175 0.14 -12.86 15.41
N ASP A 176 0.66 -12.03 16.31
CA ASP A 176 1.10 -12.47 17.64
C ASP A 176 -0.03 -12.41 18.68
N TYR A 177 -1.08 -11.62 18.42
CA TYR A 177 -2.23 -11.44 19.30
C TYR A 177 -3.57 -11.55 18.54
N PRO A 178 -3.88 -12.70 17.91
CA PRO A 178 -5.02 -12.85 17.00
C PRO A 178 -6.40 -12.80 17.67
N SER A 179 -6.50 -12.85 19.01
CA SER A 179 -7.76 -12.66 19.75
C SER A 179 -7.94 -11.24 20.31
N SER A 180 -6.95 -10.35 20.11
CA SER A 180 -6.99 -9.01 20.68
C SER A 180 -8.16 -8.19 20.12
N ASP A 181 -8.78 -7.38 20.99
CA ASP A 181 -9.74 -6.34 20.65
C ASP A 181 -9.17 -5.20 19.76
N LYS A 182 -7.89 -5.29 19.36
CA LYS A 182 -7.20 -4.33 18.48
C LYS A 182 -6.88 -4.89 17.10
N ILE A 183 -7.22 -6.15 16.79
CA ILE A 183 -6.89 -6.75 15.49
C ILE A 183 -7.65 -6.10 14.34
N ASP A 184 -8.91 -5.69 14.56
CA ASP A 184 -9.71 -4.97 13.56
C ASP A 184 -9.21 -3.53 13.40
N ASP A 185 -8.85 -2.88 14.51
CA ASP A 185 -8.22 -1.56 14.50
C ASP A 185 -6.91 -1.56 13.69
N ALA A 186 -6.07 -2.58 13.90
CA ALA A 186 -4.82 -2.78 13.18
C ALA A 186 -5.07 -3.12 11.71
N ALA A 187 -6.08 -3.94 11.41
CA ALA A 187 -6.47 -4.27 10.04
C ALA A 187 -6.95 -3.03 9.28
N TYR A 188 -7.80 -2.21 9.88
CA TYR A 188 -8.27 -0.98 9.27
C TYR A 188 -7.10 -0.03 8.94
N MET A 189 -6.17 0.17 9.89
CA MET A 189 -4.97 0.99 9.66
C MET A 189 -4.08 0.40 8.55
N ALA A 190 -3.88 -0.92 8.54
CA ALA A 190 -3.13 -1.58 7.47
C ALA A 190 -3.79 -1.36 6.10
N GLY A 191 -5.12 -1.39 6.03
CA GLY A 191 -5.90 -1.03 4.85
C GLY A 191 -5.61 0.39 4.35
N GLU A 192 -5.62 1.39 5.25
CA GLU A 192 -5.29 2.78 4.89
C GLU A 192 -3.85 2.93 4.40
N ILE A 193 -2.90 2.22 5.01
CA ILE A 193 -1.50 2.25 4.58
C ILE A 193 -1.34 1.62 3.18
N HIS A 194 -2.02 0.51 2.91
CA HIS A 194 -1.99 -0.11 1.57
C HIS A 194 -2.69 0.76 0.53
N GLU A 195 -3.78 1.44 0.89
CA GLU A 195 -4.44 2.43 0.02
C GLU A 195 -3.48 3.58 -0.33
N PHE A 196 -2.69 4.07 0.65
CA PHE A 196 -1.64 5.06 0.42
C PHE A 196 -0.56 4.59 -0.57
N PHE A 197 -0.17 3.31 -0.49
CA PHE A 197 0.76 2.70 -1.47
C PHE A 197 0.10 2.33 -2.81
N ARG A 198 -1.22 2.54 -2.95
CA ARG A 198 -2.05 2.17 -4.11
C ARG A 198 -2.16 0.67 -4.34
N ASP A 199 -1.93 -0.13 -3.29
CA ASP A 199 -2.14 -1.58 -3.28
C ASP A 199 -3.62 -1.89 -3.02
N TYR A 200 -4.51 -1.49 -3.93
CA TYR A 200 -5.96 -1.45 -3.66
C TYR A 200 -6.59 -2.81 -3.36
N SER A 201 -6.10 -3.90 -3.97
CA SER A 201 -6.58 -5.26 -3.67
C SER A 201 -6.24 -5.68 -2.24
N ILE A 202 -5.03 -5.36 -1.79
CA ILE A 202 -4.56 -5.64 -0.43
C ILE A 202 -5.32 -4.76 0.57
N ALA A 203 -5.50 -3.48 0.26
CA ALA A 203 -6.28 -2.56 1.08
C ALA A 203 -7.72 -3.04 1.27
N LEU A 204 -8.38 -3.48 0.18
CA LEU A 204 -9.72 -4.07 0.22
C LEU A 204 -9.76 -5.28 1.15
N LEU A 205 -8.79 -6.18 1.05
CA LEU A 205 -8.73 -7.37 1.90
C LEU A 205 -8.66 -6.99 3.39
N TYR A 206 -7.79 -6.05 3.76
CA TYR A 206 -7.67 -5.60 5.16
C TYR A 206 -8.94 -4.92 5.66
N TYR A 207 -9.61 -4.10 4.85
CA TYR A 207 -10.90 -3.51 5.24
C TYR A 207 -11.99 -4.57 5.46
N LYS A 208 -12.04 -5.60 4.61
CA LYS A 208 -12.95 -6.75 4.81
C LYS A 208 -12.63 -7.49 6.11
N ARG A 209 -11.33 -7.69 6.43
CA ARG A 209 -10.92 -8.33 7.69
C ARG A 209 -11.29 -7.51 8.92
N ALA A 210 -11.13 -6.20 8.88
CA ALA A 210 -11.54 -5.34 9.99
C ALA A 210 -13.04 -5.55 10.32
N VAL A 211 -13.90 -5.55 9.30
CA VAL A 211 -15.34 -5.80 9.45
C VAL A 211 -15.65 -7.22 9.90
N GLN A 212 -14.89 -8.20 9.40
CA GLN A 212 -15.11 -9.61 9.72
C GLN A 212 -14.74 -9.94 11.17
N TRP A 213 -13.59 -9.44 11.63
CA TRP A 213 -13.10 -9.66 13.00
C TRP A 213 -13.86 -8.83 14.03
N ASN A 214 -14.37 -7.66 13.63
CA ASN A 214 -15.29 -6.86 14.42
C ASN A 214 -16.40 -6.26 13.54
N PRO A 215 -17.61 -6.88 13.51
CA PRO A 215 -18.74 -6.36 12.75
C PRO A 215 -19.18 -4.94 13.15
N TYR A 216 -18.86 -4.52 14.37
CA TYR A 216 -19.17 -3.22 14.94
C TYR A 216 -17.91 -2.35 15.09
N THR A 217 -16.90 -2.58 14.25
CA THR A 217 -15.69 -1.77 14.22
C THR A 217 -16.04 -0.27 14.14
N PRO A 218 -15.38 0.60 14.94
CA PRO A 218 -15.74 2.01 15.01
C PRO A 218 -15.27 2.78 13.78
N TYR A 219 -14.76 2.11 12.73
CA TYR A 219 -14.21 2.72 11.51
C TYR A 219 -15.15 2.54 10.30
N PRO A 220 -15.05 3.40 9.27
CA PRO A 220 -15.88 3.31 8.08
C PRO A 220 -15.33 2.26 7.08
N ALA A 221 -15.05 1.05 7.57
CA ALA A 221 -14.33 0.02 6.82
C ALA A 221 -15.13 -0.49 5.62
N ARG A 222 -16.45 -0.67 5.75
CA ARG A 222 -17.35 -1.07 4.65
C ARG A 222 -17.41 0.02 3.59
N TYR A 223 -17.56 1.29 4.00
CA TYR A 223 -17.55 2.40 3.06
C TYR A 223 -16.22 2.48 2.29
N LYS A 224 -15.08 2.37 2.98
CA LYS A 224 -13.75 2.36 2.36
C LYS A 224 -13.58 1.20 1.37
N ALA A 225 -13.98 -0.02 1.75
CA ALA A 225 -13.98 -1.18 0.88
C ALA A 225 -14.86 -0.97 -0.36
N ALA A 226 -16.07 -0.43 -0.18
CA ALA A 226 -17.00 -0.11 -1.27
C ALA A 226 -16.39 0.90 -2.26
N LYS A 227 -15.76 1.97 -1.75
CA LYS A 227 -15.08 2.99 -2.58
C LYS A 227 -13.95 2.37 -3.41
N LEU A 228 -13.15 1.48 -2.83
CA LEU A 228 -12.08 0.78 -3.58
C LEU A 228 -12.65 -0.14 -4.66
N LEU A 229 -13.68 -0.93 -4.32
CA LEU A 229 -14.35 -1.83 -5.28
C LEU A 229 -14.93 -1.05 -6.46
N ASP A 230 -15.57 0.07 -6.19
CA ASP A 230 -16.23 0.92 -7.18
C ASP A 230 -15.23 1.62 -8.11
N TYR A 231 -14.29 2.36 -7.54
CA TYR A 231 -13.44 3.28 -8.29
C TYR A 231 -12.10 2.71 -8.73
N LYS A 232 -11.57 1.68 -8.06
CA LYS A 232 -10.23 1.15 -8.31
C LYS A 232 -10.22 -0.27 -8.86
N LEU A 233 -11.14 -1.11 -8.40
CA LEU A 233 -11.22 -2.53 -8.78
C LEU A 233 -12.40 -2.82 -9.72
N PHE A 234 -13.25 -1.82 -9.98
CA PHE A 234 -14.40 -1.87 -10.90
C PHE A 234 -15.42 -3.00 -10.65
N ASN A 235 -15.49 -3.52 -9.43
CA ASN A 235 -16.51 -4.49 -9.01
C ASN A 235 -17.72 -3.76 -8.40
N ARG A 236 -18.55 -3.20 -9.28
CA ARG A 236 -19.70 -2.35 -8.92
C ARG A 236 -20.79 -3.10 -8.14
N ALA A 237 -21.00 -4.38 -8.46
CA ALA A 237 -22.02 -5.20 -7.81
C ALA A 237 -21.70 -5.40 -6.31
N GLU A 238 -20.46 -5.75 -6.00
CA GLU A 238 -20.02 -5.89 -4.62
C GLU A 238 -19.94 -4.53 -3.91
N ALA A 239 -19.48 -3.48 -4.61
CA ALA A 239 -19.47 -2.12 -4.06
C ALA A 239 -20.87 -1.67 -3.62
N LEU A 240 -21.90 -1.91 -4.45
CA LEU A 240 -23.29 -1.56 -4.13
C LEU A 240 -23.77 -2.24 -2.84
N LYS A 241 -23.42 -3.51 -2.63
CA LYS A 241 -23.73 -4.24 -1.41
C LYS A 241 -23.08 -3.59 -0.18
N LEU A 242 -21.78 -3.33 -0.23
CA LEU A 242 -21.05 -2.74 0.89
C LEU A 242 -21.47 -1.28 1.18
N TYR A 243 -21.82 -0.50 0.16
CA TYR A 243 -22.37 0.85 0.37
C TYR A 243 -23.68 0.78 1.17
N ARG A 244 -24.59 -0.15 0.83
CA ARG A 244 -25.85 -0.33 1.58
C ARG A 244 -25.58 -0.74 3.02
N GLU A 245 -24.67 -1.70 3.24
CA GLU A 245 -24.30 -2.14 4.59
C GLU A 245 -23.64 -1.02 5.42
N SER A 246 -22.82 -0.16 4.78
CA SER A 246 -22.18 0.97 5.47
C SER A 246 -23.19 1.98 5.99
N LEU A 247 -24.30 2.23 5.27
CA LEU A 247 -25.36 3.13 5.74
C LEU A 247 -26.09 2.61 6.98
N ASP A 248 -26.22 1.30 7.11
CA ASP A 248 -26.88 0.66 8.25
C ASP A 248 -25.96 0.54 9.47
N LYS A 249 -24.68 0.21 9.25
CA LYS A 249 -23.75 -0.16 10.33
C LYS A 249 -22.74 0.91 10.73
N GLU A 250 -22.43 1.86 9.85
CA GLU A 250 -21.38 2.87 10.06
C GLU A 250 -21.98 4.28 10.18
N THR A 251 -23.12 4.36 10.88
CA THR A 251 -23.93 5.58 10.96
C THR A 251 -23.14 6.74 11.54
N GLU A 252 -22.27 6.54 12.53
CA GLU A 252 -21.45 7.61 13.14
C GLU A 252 -20.63 8.43 12.12
N TYR A 253 -20.39 7.91 10.91
CA TYR A 253 -19.76 8.61 9.80
C TYR A 253 -20.76 9.31 8.85
N HIS A 254 -21.89 9.82 9.38
CA HIS A 254 -23.00 10.47 8.66
C HIS A 254 -22.59 11.52 7.61
N ASN A 255 -21.40 12.13 7.69
CA ASN A 255 -20.89 13.03 6.66
C ASN A 255 -20.80 12.37 5.27
N TYR A 256 -20.70 11.03 5.21
CA TYR A 256 -20.70 10.28 3.95
C TYR A 256 -22.10 9.80 3.53
N SER A 257 -23.11 9.89 4.39
CA SER A 257 -24.42 9.26 4.13
C SER A 257 -25.07 9.74 2.84
N GLU A 258 -25.07 11.05 2.56
CA GLU A 258 -25.60 11.62 1.32
C GLU A 258 -24.78 11.23 0.08
N ILE A 259 -23.45 11.13 0.22
CA ILE A 259 -22.56 10.68 -0.85
C ILE A 259 -22.84 9.20 -1.17
N ILE A 260 -23.00 8.37 -0.14
CA ILE A 260 -23.27 6.94 -0.28
C ILE A 260 -24.65 6.72 -0.90
N LYS A 261 -25.71 7.40 -0.43
CA LYS A 261 -27.06 7.31 -1.00
C LYS A 261 -27.07 7.68 -2.48
N ARG A 262 -26.41 8.78 -2.85
CA ARG A 262 -26.26 9.19 -4.25
C ARG A 262 -25.57 8.10 -5.06
N ARG A 263 -24.45 7.57 -4.55
CA ARG A 263 -23.70 6.54 -5.27
C ARG A 263 -24.47 5.23 -5.41
N ILE A 264 -25.26 4.85 -4.40
CA ILE A 264 -26.18 3.71 -4.48
C ILE A 264 -27.21 3.92 -5.60
N ALA A 265 -27.79 5.12 -5.73
CA ALA A 265 -28.75 5.42 -6.79
C ALA A 265 -28.10 5.33 -8.19
N GLU A 266 -26.85 5.78 -8.33
CA GLU A 266 -26.09 5.67 -9.59
C GLU A 266 -25.69 4.23 -9.95
N LEU A 267 -25.45 3.38 -8.95
CA LEU A 267 -25.00 2.00 -9.15
C LEU A 267 -26.14 0.98 -9.18
N ALA A 268 -27.31 1.32 -8.63
CA ALA A 268 -28.48 0.45 -8.66
C ALA A 268 -29.01 0.36 -10.11
N PRO A 269 -29.30 -0.85 -10.61
CA PRO A 269 -29.95 -0.99 -11.90
C PRO A 269 -31.31 -0.29 -11.86
N GLU A 270 -31.64 0.45 -12.92
CA GLU A 270 -32.98 1.01 -13.13
C GLU A 270 -34.03 -0.08 -12.94
N PRO A 271 -35.14 0.18 -12.21
CA PRO A 271 -36.17 -0.83 -11.92
C PRO A 271 -36.80 -1.47 -13.17
N ASN A 272 -36.59 -0.91 -14.37
CA ASN A 272 -37.09 -1.43 -15.65
C ASN A 272 -36.11 -2.31 -16.44
N SER A 273 -34.92 -2.64 -15.93
CA SER A 273 -33.94 -3.47 -16.66
C SER A 273 -34.16 -4.99 -16.54
N LEU A 274 -35.13 -5.44 -15.74
CA LEU A 274 -35.51 -6.88 -15.60
C LEU A 274 -36.78 -7.26 -16.37
N SER A 275 -37.27 -6.41 -17.28
CA SER A 275 -38.30 -6.81 -18.25
C SER A 275 -37.70 -6.94 -19.64
N ILE A 276 -36.94 -8.02 -19.86
CA ILE A 276 -36.78 -8.58 -21.20
C ILE A 276 -37.02 -10.08 -21.08
N LYS A 277 -37.95 -10.53 -21.92
CA LYS A 277 -38.57 -11.85 -22.05
C LYS A 277 -37.58 -13.01 -22.18
#